data_AF-A0A166RRK7-F1
#
_entry.id   AF-A0A166RRK7-F1
#
_cell.length_a   1.000
_cell.length_b   1.000
_cell.length_c   1.000
_cell.angle_alpha   90.00
_cell.angle_beta   90.00
_cell.angle_gamma   90.00
#
_symmetry.space_group_name_H-M   'P 1'
#
loop_
_entity.id
_entity.type
_entity.pdbx_description
1 polymer ?
#
loop_
_entity_poly.entity_id
_entity_poly.type
_entity_poly.pdbx_seq_one_letter_code
_entity_poly.pdbx_strand_id
1 'polypeptide(L)'
;MAKLPSSQVRRVDSDSSSPTAHLNTPSHDAANNPSSNRGLDYLQEEKITPLTWIESPVSSADEDTGEIRLFVRHNANTIELFSDLFFVANLETFTQTHSITNLGSLAAYLGFFSIIWFTWFQITLHDVRFSIDSGYERMCKILQFLMFVGFALVGSSFSPGTKEHNNANFQLLCNILFATRLLLVAQYSVALHFVRKKTKTLNWPLSLTIVLFIFSGGSFYSMTPAFSPESGNGLGIYYVWYIILVIEIAITLGISSVWKNLSFKHTHLTERMGLFTLVIIGEGAIGATKTVGIIMGDTGLRLDACLVIGCIVFILMFCWMLYFDNPPECKFGTVRQQIWAVLHFPFHLGMIGVVEGSQQIALAWQVLSYFGNFFNDIRKACVTNNQDGQALTISILNSFNGLKMPDSAETRGMVPFIYQEIYKVGNVTGVCSATNTAGGDSLFLPDEFRILTKRVLGVLFESYNGVSSSGDEDLGDVAHPAYSTVYIYYWSSFLFVVALFAVFIIITRHKDRPLNIFDKAAITTRGLAALLAAGLAAGAASEKFIFTYLKSGATLPTVALIFLVILAVDRYTKHLSAKTLRRNLTETSAFWERGLAERGISEASLVVGKA
;
A
#
# COMPACT_ATOMS: atom_id res chain seq x y z
N MET A 1 47.22 -5.78 1.59
CA MET A 1 46.87 -5.70 3.03
C MET A 1 46.31 -4.30 3.31
N ALA A 2 44.99 -4.17 3.44
CA ALA A 2 44.33 -3.02 4.03
C ALA A 2 43.00 -3.51 4.61
N LYS A 3 42.85 -3.36 5.93
CA LYS A 3 41.74 -3.85 6.74
C LYS A 3 40.48 -3.00 6.49
N LEU A 4 39.34 -3.67 6.30
CA LEU A 4 38.00 -3.10 6.35
C LEU A 4 37.62 -2.73 7.80
N PRO A 5 36.90 -1.62 8.06
CA PRO A 5 36.36 -1.33 9.38
C PRO A 5 35.05 -2.08 9.62
N SER A 6 35.01 -2.77 10.76
CA SER A 6 33.87 -3.48 11.34
C SER A 6 32.69 -2.56 11.66
N SER A 7 31.50 -3.04 11.34
CA SER A 7 30.19 -2.49 11.65
C SER A 7 30.00 -2.11 13.13
N GLN A 8 29.55 -0.88 13.36
CA GLN A 8 29.08 -0.39 14.66
C GLN A 8 27.64 -0.89 14.92
N VAL A 9 27.50 -1.88 15.78
CA VAL A 9 26.23 -2.21 16.46
C VAL A 9 26.17 -1.36 17.73
N ARG A 10 25.14 -0.51 17.84
CA ARG A 10 24.92 0.41 18.97
C ARG A 10 24.24 -0.36 20.12
N ARG A 11 24.88 -0.37 21.30
CA ARG A 11 24.39 -0.95 22.56
C ARG A 11 23.11 -0.27 23.05
N VAL A 12 22.23 -1.08 23.66
CA VAL A 12 21.14 -0.64 24.53
C VAL A 12 21.61 -0.88 25.96
N ASP A 13 21.74 0.19 26.74
CA ASP A 13 21.98 0.11 28.18
C ASP A 13 20.70 -0.35 28.87
N SER A 14 20.78 -1.45 29.63
CA SER A 14 19.74 -1.88 30.55
C SER A 14 20.22 -1.67 31.99
N ASP A 15 19.90 -0.50 32.54
CA ASP A 15 19.85 -0.31 33.98
C ASP A 15 18.58 -0.99 34.52
N SER A 16 18.75 -2.05 35.30
CA SER A 16 17.86 -2.34 36.44
C SER A 16 18.52 -3.37 37.36
N SER A 17 18.87 -2.86 38.53
CA SER A 17 19.20 -3.58 39.75
C SER A 17 18.21 -4.71 40.03
N SER A 18 18.72 -5.91 40.31
CA SER A 18 17.96 -6.96 41.00
C SER A 18 18.64 -7.32 42.33
N PRO A 19 17.87 -7.57 43.41
CA PRO A 19 18.40 -7.66 44.75
C PRO A 19 18.91 -9.08 45.06
N THR A 20 19.97 -9.09 45.87
CA THR A 20 20.60 -10.21 46.55
C THR A 20 19.63 -11.22 47.15
N ALA A 21 19.82 -12.51 46.84
CA ALA A 21 19.31 -13.63 47.63
C ALA A 21 20.49 -14.46 48.14
N HIS A 22 20.58 -14.52 49.47
CA HIS A 22 21.55 -15.28 50.25
C HIS A 22 21.60 -16.76 49.87
N LEU A 23 22.80 -17.29 49.64
CA LEU A 23 23.08 -18.70 49.90
C LEU A 23 24.53 -18.88 50.38
N ASN A 24 24.65 -19.69 51.42
CA ASN A 24 25.83 -19.90 52.26
C ASN A 24 27.09 -20.32 51.49
N THR A 25 28.21 -19.72 51.87
CA THR A 25 29.57 -20.26 51.68
C THR A 25 29.75 -21.58 52.44
N PRO A 26 30.68 -22.44 51.98
CA PRO A 26 31.85 -22.64 52.80
C PRO A 26 33.16 -22.36 52.05
N SER A 27 34.09 -21.87 52.86
CA SER A 27 35.50 -21.57 52.62
C SER A 27 36.26 -22.63 51.82
N HIS A 28 37.04 -22.19 50.83
CA HIS A 28 38.39 -22.70 50.62
C HIS A 28 39.26 -21.65 49.91
N ASP A 29 40.40 -21.37 50.53
CA ASP A 29 41.46 -20.50 50.05
C ASP A 29 42.05 -20.98 48.71
N ALA A 30 42.22 -20.07 47.74
CA ALA A 30 43.28 -20.15 46.73
C ALA A 30 43.50 -18.80 46.04
N ALA A 31 44.77 -18.44 45.92
CA ALA A 31 45.29 -17.15 45.50
C ALA A 31 45.31 -16.94 43.96
N ASN A 32 45.45 -15.66 43.57
CA ASN A 32 46.09 -15.12 42.35
C ASN A 32 45.51 -15.42 40.95
N ASN A 33 44.83 -14.42 40.35
CA ASN A 33 45.20 -13.86 39.02
C ASN A 33 44.26 -12.71 38.57
N PRO A 34 44.75 -11.51 38.22
CA PRO A 34 43.90 -10.42 37.70
C PRO A 34 43.62 -10.50 36.19
N SER A 35 44.01 -11.58 35.50
CA SER A 35 43.86 -11.73 34.04
C SER A 35 42.72 -12.65 33.58
N SER A 36 42.01 -13.32 34.49
CA SER A 36 40.96 -14.31 34.14
C SER A 36 39.55 -13.72 34.05
N ASN A 37 39.26 -12.60 34.71
CA ASN A 37 37.88 -12.10 34.83
C ASN A 37 37.36 -11.36 33.61
N ARG A 38 38.23 -10.71 32.85
CA ARG A 38 37.82 -10.11 31.57
C ARG A 38 37.25 -11.21 30.67
N GLY A 39 37.90 -12.39 30.66
CA GLY A 39 37.52 -13.66 30.02
C GLY A 39 36.03 -13.99 29.99
N LEU A 40 35.47 -14.03 31.20
CA LEU A 40 34.11 -14.45 31.44
C LEU A 40 33.12 -13.31 31.25
N ASP A 41 33.52 -12.06 31.49
CA ASP A 41 32.62 -10.92 31.33
C ASP A 41 32.22 -10.71 29.85
N TYR A 42 33.14 -10.93 28.89
CA TYR A 42 32.77 -10.89 27.47
C TYR A 42 31.94 -12.10 27.01
N LEU A 43 32.16 -13.29 27.61
CA LEU A 43 31.32 -14.47 27.32
C LEU A 43 29.94 -14.37 27.98
N GLN A 44 29.80 -13.55 29.02
CA GLN A 44 28.53 -13.24 29.66
C GLN A 44 27.74 -12.16 28.89
N GLU A 45 28.44 -11.22 28.23
CA GLU A 45 27.84 -10.28 27.27
C GLU A 45 27.39 -10.98 25.96
N GLU A 46 28.05 -12.07 25.56
CA GLU A 46 27.72 -12.86 24.37
C GLU A 46 26.87 -14.11 24.70
N LYS A 47 26.00 -14.01 25.71
CA LYS A 47 25.02 -15.07 25.99
C LYS A 47 24.03 -15.11 24.84
N ILE A 48 24.31 -15.93 23.82
CA ILE A 48 23.32 -16.37 22.84
C ILE A 48 22.23 -17.05 23.65
N THR A 49 21.20 -16.30 24.05
CA THR A 49 20.06 -16.84 24.76
C THR A 49 19.44 -17.90 23.85
N PRO A 50 19.47 -19.18 24.23
CA PRO A 50 18.96 -20.23 23.37
C PRO A 50 17.49 -19.93 23.07
N LEU A 51 17.10 -19.99 21.79
CA LEU A 51 15.73 -19.72 21.39
C LEU A 51 14.80 -20.68 22.15
N THR A 52 13.98 -20.13 23.02
CA THR A 52 13.07 -20.95 23.83
C THR A 52 11.95 -21.49 22.94
N TRP A 53 11.48 -22.70 23.21
CA TRP A 53 10.45 -23.32 22.38
C TRP A 53 9.10 -22.58 22.52
N ILE A 54 8.73 -22.20 23.75
CA ILE A 54 7.55 -21.40 24.06
C ILE A 54 7.92 -20.44 25.20
N GLU A 55 7.74 -19.14 24.95
CA GLU A 55 7.94 -18.08 25.95
C GLU A 55 6.61 -17.50 26.43
N SER A 56 6.54 -17.10 27.70
CA SER A 56 5.32 -16.53 28.28
C SER A 56 5.16 -15.06 27.89
N PRO A 57 4.00 -14.63 27.34
CA PRO A 57 3.74 -13.24 26.93
C PRO A 57 3.53 -12.26 28.10
N VAL A 58 3.69 -12.71 29.34
CA VAL A 58 3.38 -11.97 30.56
C VAL A 58 4.68 -11.52 31.24
N SER A 59 4.83 -10.21 31.46
CA SER A 59 5.98 -9.65 32.19
C SER A 59 5.79 -9.75 33.71
N SER A 60 6.89 -9.75 34.47
CA SER A 60 6.88 -9.67 35.93
C SER A 60 6.16 -8.40 36.42
N ALA A 61 5.53 -8.49 37.60
CA ALA A 61 4.70 -7.41 38.16
C ALA A 61 5.49 -6.10 38.29
N ASP A 62 4.83 -4.98 37.98
CA ASP A 62 5.33 -3.63 38.24
C ASP A 62 5.47 -3.45 39.76
N GLU A 63 6.68 -3.15 40.25
CA GLU A 63 6.99 -3.09 41.70
C GLU A 63 6.12 -2.06 42.45
N ASP A 64 5.66 -1.02 41.76
CA ASP A 64 4.85 0.07 42.33
C ASP A 64 3.34 -0.20 42.38
N THR A 65 2.80 -1.08 41.52
CA THR A 65 1.34 -1.30 41.40
C THR A 65 0.88 -2.73 41.66
N GLY A 66 1.78 -3.71 41.64
CA GLY A 66 1.44 -5.13 41.79
C GLY A 66 0.59 -5.70 40.64
N GLU A 67 0.31 -4.91 39.60
CA GLU A 67 -0.45 -5.35 38.43
C GLU A 67 0.46 -6.06 37.42
N ILE A 68 0.07 -7.28 37.06
CA ILE A 68 0.74 -8.05 36.02
C ILE A 68 0.33 -7.51 34.65
N ARG A 69 1.30 -6.99 33.88
CA ARG A 69 1.10 -6.46 32.53
C ARG A 69 1.66 -7.42 31.48
N LEU A 70 1.08 -7.39 30.28
CA LEU A 70 1.64 -8.09 29.11
C LEU A 70 3.01 -7.48 28.77
N PHE A 71 3.92 -8.31 28.25
CA PHE A 71 5.19 -7.81 27.74
C PHE A 71 4.92 -6.97 26.49
N VAL A 72 5.00 -5.65 26.63
CA VAL A 72 4.77 -4.71 25.52
C VAL A 72 6.11 -4.42 24.86
N ARG A 73 6.28 -4.94 23.64
CA ARG A 73 7.42 -4.61 22.79
C ARG A 73 7.23 -3.20 22.22
N HIS A 74 8.32 -2.45 22.22
CA HIS A 74 8.35 -1.08 21.72
C HIS A 74 8.65 -1.01 20.21
N ASN A 75 9.29 -2.05 19.65
CA ASN A 75 9.67 -2.11 18.24
C ASN A 75 9.16 -3.41 17.58
N ALA A 76 8.86 -3.32 16.27
CA ALA A 76 8.50 -4.47 15.45
C ALA A 76 9.66 -5.45 15.25
N ASN A 77 9.36 -6.74 15.16
CA ASN A 77 10.35 -7.76 14.83
C ASN A 77 10.51 -7.92 13.31
N THR A 78 11.69 -8.29 12.83
CA THR A 78 11.96 -8.50 11.40
C THR A 78 11.09 -9.59 10.78
N ILE A 79 10.69 -10.60 11.57
CA ILE A 79 9.76 -11.66 11.12
C ILE A 79 8.35 -11.13 10.81
N GLU A 80 7.92 -10.08 11.51
CA GLU A 80 6.62 -9.46 11.29
C GLU A 80 6.66 -8.68 9.97
N LEU A 81 7.74 -7.94 9.72
CA LEU A 81 7.98 -7.31 8.41
C LEU A 81 8.06 -8.36 7.30
N PHE A 82 8.76 -9.48 7.52
CA PHE A 82 8.84 -10.58 6.55
C PHE A 82 7.47 -11.14 6.15
N SER A 83 6.51 -11.19 7.09
CA SER A 83 5.13 -11.56 6.79
C SER A 83 4.44 -10.56 5.85
N ASP A 84 4.77 -9.27 5.94
CA ASP A 84 4.19 -8.24 5.07
C ASP A 84 4.66 -8.40 3.62
N LEU A 85 5.85 -8.97 3.39
CA LEU A 85 6.30 -9.31 2.03
C LEU A 85 5.43 -10.39 1.39
N PHE A 86 4.97 -11.40 2.15
CA PHE A 86 4.04 -12.41 1.61
C PHE A 86 2.67 -11.80 1.28
N PHE A 87 2.21 -10.83 2.08
CA PHE A 87 1.02 -10.06 1.73
C PHE A 87 1.19 -9.35 0.39
N VAL A 88 2.27 -8.59 0.23
CA VAL A 88 2.43 -7.75 -0.97
C VAL A 88 2.70 -8.59 -2.21
N ALA A 89 3.36 -9.75 -2.07
CA ALA A 89 3.52 -10.71 -3.16
C ALA A 89 2.18 -11.22 -3.70
N ASN A 90 1.19 -11.45 -2.82
CA ASN A 90 -0.16 -11.82 -3.25
C ASN A 90 -0.82 -10.72 -4.08
N LEU A 91 -0.67 -9.47 -3.64
CA LEU A 91 -1.22 -8.30 -4.33
C LEU A 91 -0.57 -8.11 -5.70
N GLU A 92 0.75 -8.29 -5.76
CA GLU A 92 1.52 -8.21 -7.00
C GLU A 92 1.04 -9.27 -8.00
N THR A 93 0.96 -10.53 -7.59
CA THR A 93 0.50 -11.63 -8.47
C THR A 93 -0.93 -11.41 -8.96
N PHE A 94 -1.79 -10.88 -8.08
CA PHE A 94 -3.16 -10.51 -8.46
C PHE A 94 -3.17 -9.40 -9.50
N THR A 95 -2.39 -8.34 -9.29
CA THR A 95 -2.33 -7.18 -10.20
C THR A 95 -1.76 -7.55 -11.57
N GLN A 96 -0.83 -8.51 -11.62
CA GLN A 96 -0.32 -9.04 -12.87
C GLN A 96 -1.35 -9.83 -13.66
N THR A 97 -2.25 -10.54 -12.97
CA THR A 97 -3.23 -11.43 -13.60
C THR A 97 -4.53 -10.70 -13.94
N HIS A 98 -4.91 -9.72 -13.13
CA HIS A 98 -6.14 -8.93 -13.29
C HIS A 98 -5.81 -7.46 -13.52
N SER A 99 -5.60 -7.11 -14.78
CA SER A 99 -5.50 -5.70 -15.19
C SER A 99 -6.80 -4.95 -14.86
N ILE A 100 -6.67 -3.77 -14.25
CA ILE A 100 -7.82 -2.95 -13.85
C ILE A 100 -8.32 -2.19 -15.08
N THR A 101 -9.16 -2.84 -15.87
CA THR A 101 -9.69 -2.29 -17.12
C THR A 101 -11.19 -2.02 -17.05
N ASN A 102 -11.93 -2.77 -16.24
CA ASN A 102 -13.37 -2.64 -16.13
C ASN A 102 -13.81 -2.45 -14.68
N LEU A 103 -15.03 -1.98 -14.47
CA LEU A 103 -15.59 -1.83 -13.13
C LEU A 103 -15.68 -3.18 -12.39
N GLY A 104 -15.94 -4.27 -13.12
CA GLY A 104 -15.95 -5.63 -12.57
C GLY A 104 -14.57 -6.08 -12.09
N SER A 105 -13.51 -5.84 -12.86
CA SER A 105 -12.13 -6.16 -12.45
C SER A 105 -11.67 -5.28 -11.29
N LEU A 106 -12.08 -4.00 -11.26
CA LEU A 106 -11.84 -3.13 -10.12
C LEU A 106 -12.55 -3.66 -8.86
N ALA A 107 -13.82 -4.06 -8.96
CA ALA A 107 -14.55 -4.63 -7.83
C ALA A 107 -13.92 -5.94 -7.32
N ALA A 108 -13.45 -6.80 -8.23
CA ALA A 108 -12.69 -8.01 -7.90
C ALA A 108 -11.40 -7.68 -7.15
N TYR A 109 -10.65 -6.67 -7.61
CA TYR A 109 -9.45 -6.16 -6.96
C TYR A 109 -9.73 -5.66 -5.54
N LEU A 110 -10.72 -4.78 -5.38
CA LEU A 110 -11.15 -4.25 -4.08
C LEU A 110 -11.57 -5.37 -3.13
N GLY A 111 -12.30 -6.36 -3.65
CA GLY A 111 -12.75 -7.53 -2.91
C GLY A 111 -11.59 -8.38 -2.40
N PHE A 112 -10.69 -8.79 -3.30
CA PHE A 112 -9.54 -9.61 -2.95
C PHE A 112 -8.60 -8.89 -1.97
N PHE A 113 -8.29 -7.61 -2.22
CA PHE A 113 -7.50 -6.80 -1.30
C PHE A 113 -8.13 -6.75 0.10
N SER A 114 -9.46 -6.57 0.19
CA SER A 114 -10.18 -6.54 1.48
C SER A 114 -10.00 -7.85 2.24
N ILE A 115 -10.14 -8.99 1.57
CA ILE A 115 -10.04 -10.31 2.21
C ILE A 115 -8.65 -10.54 2.80
N ILE A 116 -7.60 -10.26 2.03
CA ILE A 116 -6.23 -10.42 2.50
C ILE A 116 -5.92 -9.37 3.58
N TRP A 117 -6.32 -8.10 3.39
CA TRP A 117 -6.02 -7.03 4.35
C TRP A 117 -6.63 -7.30 5.71
N PHE A 118 -7.91 -7.72 5.75
CA PHE A 118 -8.56 -8.05 7.01
C PHE A 118 -7.97 -9.29 7.68
N THR A 119 -7.54 -10.28 6.90
CA THR A 119 -6.84 -11.46 7.44
C THR A 119 -5.47 -11.08 8.02
N TRP A 120 -4.68 -10.29 7.30
CA TRP A 120 -3.41 -9.73 7.78
C TRP A 120 -3.58 -8.86 9.02
N PHE A 121 -4.64 -8.05 9.07
CA PHE A 121 -4.91 -7.18 10.19
C PHE A 121 -5.19 -8.00 11.46
N GLN A 122 -6.00 -9.06 11.39
CA GLN A 122 -6.25 -9.94 12.54
C GLN A 122 -4.96 -10.63 13.04
N ILE A 123 -4.11 -11.10 12.12
CA ILE A 123 -2.79 -11.66 12.47
C ILE A 123 -1.93 -10.59 13.18
N THR A 124 -1.88 -9.38 12.63
CA THR A 124 -1.13 -8.27 13.23
C THR A 124 -1.65 -7.88 14.62
N LEU A 125 -2.96 -7.86 14.83
CA LEU A 125 -3.54 -7.59 16.15
C LEU A 125 -3.18 -8.66 17.18
N HIS A 126 -3.05 -9.92 16.77
CA HIS A 126 -2.54 -10.99 17.61
C HIS A 126 -1.04 -10.79 17.90
N ASP A 127 -0.23 -10.58 16.87
CA ASP A 127 1.23 -10.52 16.98
C ASP A 127 1.68 -9.39 17.89
N VAL A 128 1.08 -8.22 17.73
CA VAL A 128 1.40 -7.02 18.50
C VAL A 128 1.12 -7.20 20.00
N ARG A 129 0.27 -8.17 20.39
CA ARG A 129 -0.08 -8.45 21.78
C ARG A 129 0.67 -9.60 22.40
N PHE A 130 0.87 -10.68 21.65
CA PHE A 130 1.27 -11.98 22.20
C PHE A 130 2.48 -12.60 21.52
N SER A 131 2.89 -12.11 20.34
CA SER A 131 4.04 -12.68 19.66
C SER A 131 5.30 -12.36 20.46
N ILE A 132 6.06 -13.40 20.79
CA ILE A 132 7.42 -13.36 21.31
C ILE A 132 8.21 -14.37 20.50
N ASP A 133 9.42 -13.99 20.08
CA ASP A 133 10.24 -14.80 19.20
C ASP A 133 10.61 -16.13 19.88
N SER A 134 9.94 -17.20 19.44
CA SER A 134 10.05 -18.54 20.00
C SER A 134 9.87 -19.57 18.88
N GLY A 135 10.29 -20.82 19.13
CA GLY A 135 10.15 -21.90 18.14
C GLY A 135 8.69 -22.11 17.70
N TYR A 136 7.75 -22.06 18.65
CA TYR A 136 6.31 -22.12 18.40
C TYR A 136 5.83 -21.02 17.47
N GLU A 137 6.16 -19.76 17.77
CA GLU A 137 5.71 -18.62 17.00
C GLU A 137 6.24 -18.67 15.57
N ARG A 138 7.51 -19.05 15.38
CA ARG A 138 8.09 -19.27 14.04
C ARG A 138 7.38 -20.36 13.25
N MET A 139 6.97 -21.44 13.91
CA MET A 139 6.18 -22.50 13.25
C MET A 139 4.80 -21.98 12.83
N CYS A 140 4.13 -21.21 13.69
CA CYS A 140 2.88 -20.53 13.33
C CYS A 140 3.07 -19.60 12.13
N LYS A 141 4.18 -18.84 12.06
CA LYS A 141 4.50 -17.99 10.90
C LYS A 141 4.69 -18.78 9.61
N ILE A 142 5.37 -19.93 9.66
CA ILE A 142 5.50 -20.80 8.48
C ILE A 142 4.12 -21.23 7.96
N LEU A 143 3.21 -21.65 8.86
CA LEU A 143 1.85 -22.01 8.48
C LEU A 143 1.08 -20.81 7.90
N GLN A 144 1.25 -19.61 8.46
CA GLN A 144 0.68 -18.37 7.90
C GLN A 144 1.20 -18.11 6.48
N PHE A 145 2.51 -18.23 6.23
CA PHE A 145 3.09 -18.01 4.91
C PHE A 145 2.56 -19.01 3.88
N LEU A 146 2.40 -20.28 4.25
CA LEU A 146 1.78 -21.29 3.38
C LEU A 146 0.33 -20.92 3.03
N MET A 147 -0.44 -20.39 3.99
CA MET A 147 -1.80 -19.90 3.72
C MET A 147 -1.80 -18.66 2.81
N PHE A 148 -0.82 -17.75 2.96
CA PHE A 148 -0.63 -16.63 2.02
C PHE A 148 -0.29 -17.09 0.61
N VAL A 149 0.53 -18.13 0.43
CA VAL A 149 0.74 -18.72 -0.91
C VAL A 149 -0.57 -19.30 -1.45
N GLY A 150 -1.40 -19.91 -0.61
CA GLY A 150 -2.73 -20.37 -0.98
C GLY A 150 -3.66 -19.26 -1.49
N PHE A 151 -3.61 -18.07 -0.87
CA PHE A 151 -4.39 -16.91 -1.35
C PHE A 151 -3.98 -16.50 -2.78
N ALA A 152 -2.70 -16.61 -3.14
CA ALA A 152 -2.23 -16.24 -4.48
C ALA A 152 -2.80 -17.17 -5.55
N LEU A 153 -2.95 -18.46 -5.24
CA LEU A 153 -3.61 -19.43 -6.12
C LEU A 153 -5.06 -19.04 -6.39
N VAL A 154 -5.81 -18.68 -5.33
CA VAL A 154 -7.19 -18.19 -5.47
C VAL A 154 -7.24 -16.89 -6.28
N GLY A 155 -6.30 -15.98 -6.02
CA GLY A 155 -6.24 -14.66 -6.62
C GLY A 155 -6.17 -14.68 -8.15
N SER A 156 -5.48 -15.66 -8.74
CA SER A 156 -5.30 -15.76 -10.20
C SER A 156 -6.59 -15.95 -11.00
N SER A 157 -7.67 -16.41 -10.36
CA SER A 157 -8.96 -16.69 -11.00
C SER A 157 -10.12 -16.05 -10.25
N PHE A 158 -9.85 -15.01 -9.47
CA PHE A 158 -10.84 -14.40 -8.59
C PHE A 158 -11.76 -13.48 -9.39
N SER A 159 -12.91 -14.00 -9.82
CA SER A 159 -13.94 -13.23 -10.53
C SER A 159 -15.31 -13.38 -9.84
N PRO A 160 -15.57 -12.64 -8.76
CA PRO A 160 -16.87 -12.69 -8.09
C PRO A 160 -17.97 -12.16 -9.03
N GLY A 161 -19.00 -12.98 -9.27
CA GLY A 161 -20.20 -12.58 -10.03
C GLY A 161 -20.23 -12.94 -11.51
N THR A 162 -19.23 -13.67 -12.04
CA THR A 162 -19.31 -14.29 -13.36
C THR A 162 -20.19 -15.56 -13.31
N LYS A 163 -20.82 -15.91 -14.44
CA LYS A 163 -21.81 -17.00 -14.52
C LYS A 163 -21.21 -18.41 -14.49
N GLU A 164 -19.90 -18.56 -14.33
CA GLU A 164 -19.29 -19.89 -14.20
C GLU A 164 -19.39 -20.36 -12.74
N HIS A 165 -20.31 -21.30 -12.52
CA HIS A 165 -20.77 -21.76 -11.22
C HIS A 165 -19.96 -22.95 -10.66
N ASN A 166 -18.70 -23.14 -11.09
CA ASN A 166 -17.85 -24.24 -10.62
C ASN A 166 -16.53 -23.72 -10.04
N ASN A 167 -16.60 -23.10 -8.86
CA ASN A 167 -15.48 -22.35 -8.32
C ASN A 167 -14.75 -23.11 -7.21
N ALA A 168 -13.98 -24.14 -7.60
CA ALA A 168 -13.00 -24.78 -6.73
C ALA A 168 -12.09 -23.74 -6.03
N ASN A 169 -11.80 -22.62 -6.70
CA ASN A 169 -11.05 -21.49 -6.14
C ASN A 169 -11.76 -20.81 -4.96
N PHE A 170 -13.10 -20.66 -5.00
CA PHE A 170 -13.85 -20.09 -3.88
C PHE A 170 -14.03 -21.09 -2.73
N GLN A 171 -14.11 -22.40 -3.01
CA GLN A 171 -14.02 -23.42 -1.97
C GLN A 171 -12.65 -23.40 -1.28
N LEU A 172 -11.57 -23.29 -2.07
CA LEU A 172 -10.22 -23.13 -1.56
C LEU A 172 -10.10 -21.87 -0.70
N LEU A 173 -10.68 -20.74 -1.13
CA LEU A 173 -10.73 -19.51 -0.36
C LEU A 173 -11.40 -19.70 1.00
N CYS A 174 -12.59 -20.33 1.04
CA CYS A 174 -13.29 -20.63 2.29
C CYS A 174 -12.45 -21.53 3.21
N ASN A 175 -11.79 -22.55 2.65
CA ASN A 175 -10.93 -23.45 3.42
C ASN A 175 -9.68 -22.75 3.97
N ILE A 176 -9.06 -21.85 3.21
CA ILE A 176 -7.94 -21.03 3.68
C ILE A 176 -8.40 -20.06 4.76
N LEU A 177 -9.54 -19.38 4.57
CA LEU A 177 -10.12 -18.51 5.59
C LEU A 177 -10.43 -19.29 6.88
N PHE A 178 -11.00 -20.49 6.77
CA PHE A 178 -11.17 -21.38 7.91
C PHE A 178 -9.83 -21.73 8.58
N ALA A 179 -8.82 -22.16 7.81
CA ALA A 179 -7.51 -22.53 8.33
C ALA A 179 -6.80 -21.38 9.06
N THR A 180 -6.89 -20.16 8.53
CA THR A 180 -6.33 -18.96 9.18
C THR A 180 -6.99 -18.69 10.53
N ARG A 181 -8.32 -18.86 10.64
CA ARG A 181 -9.05 -18.69 11.91
C ARG A 181 -8.73 -19.81 12.89
N LEU A 182 -8.59 -21.05 12.42
CA LEU A 182 -8.18 -22.18 13.25
C LEU A 182 -6.78 -21.95 13.85
N LEU A 183 -5.85 -21.41 13.06
CA LEU A 183 -4.53 -21.06 13.55
C LEU A 183 -4.59 -19.93 14.60
N LEU A 184 -5.39 -18.88 14.37
CA LEU A 184 -5.60 -17.83 15.36
C LEU A 184 -6.23 -18.40 16.64
N VAL A 185 -7.21 -19.30 16.56
CA VAL A 185 -7.79 -19.99 17.71
C VAL A 185 -6.70 -20.73 18.50
N ALA A 186 -5.79 -21.43 17.82
CA ALA A 186 -4.66 -22.10 18.47
C ALA A 186 -3.73 -21.09 19.18
N GLN A 187 -3.35 -20.01 18.51
CA GLN A 187 -2.46 -18.99 19.09
C GLN A 187 -3.09 -18.27 20.30
N TYR A 188 -4.34 -17.84 20.18
CA TYR A 188 -5.09 -17.24 21.29
C TYR A 188 -5.31 -18.22 22.44
N SER A 189 -5.48 -19.53 22.17
CA SER A 189 -5.60 -20.56 23.21
C SER A 189 -4.31 -20.76 23.99
N VAL A 190 -3.16 -20.77 23.29
CA VAL A 190 -1.83 -20.83 23.92
C VAL A 190 -1.61 -19.58 24.78
N ALA A 191 -1.88 -18.38 24.25
CA ALA A 191 -1.80 -17.14 25.01
C ALA A 191 -2.68 -17.18 26.27
N LEU A 192 -3.91 -17.69 26.14
CA LEU A 192 -4.84 -17.84 27.25
C LEU A 192 -4.36 -18.83 28.31
N HIS A 193 -3.71 -19.93 27.91
CA HIS A 193 -3.15 -20.88 28.87
C HIS A 193 -2.11 -20.23 29.79
N PHE A 194 -1.23 -19.38 29.26
CA PHE A 194 -0.22 -18.66 30.05
C PHE A 194 -0.83 -17.55 30.90
N VAL A 195 -1.73 -16.76 30.31
CA VAL A 195 -2.40 -15.63 30.98
C VAL A 195 -3.28 -16.12 32.15
N ARG A 196 -4.00 -17.24 31.98
CA ARG A 196 -4.91 -17.80 32.99
C ARG A 196 -4.25 -18.06 34.34
N LYS A 197 -2.96 -18.42 34.34
CA LYS A 197 -2.19 -18.71 35.55
C LYS A 197 -1.82 -17.45 36.33
N LYS A 198 -1.88 -16.28 35.70
CA LYS A 198 -1.35 -15.02 36.24
C LYS A 198 -2.43 -13.97 36.48
N THR A 199 -3.42 -13.82 35.61
CA THR A 199 -4.47 -12.80 35.75
C THR A 199 -5.87 -13.36 35.43
N LYS A 200 -6.81 -13.27 36.39
CA LYS A 200 -8.20 -13.74 36.18
C LYS A 200 -9.03 -12.79 35.33
N THR A 201 -8.71 -11.49 35.36
CA THR A 201 -9.45 -10.42 34.66
C THR A 201 -9.33 -10.49 33.14
N LEU A 202 -8.23 -11.07 32.63
CA LEU A 202 -7.94 -11.16 31.19
C LEU A 202 -8.52 -12.42 30.53
N ASN A 203 -8.97 -13.39 31.33
CA ASN A 203 -9.49 -14.67 30.84
C ASN A 203 -10.76 -14.53 30.02
N TRP A 204 -11.67 -13.65 30.46
CA TRP A 204 -12.96 -13.42 29.81
C TRP A 204 -12.82 -12.83 28.40
N PRO A 205 -12.17 -11.67 28.19
CA PRO A 205 -12.08 -11.06 26.86
C PRO A 205 -11.29 -11.93 25.86
N LEU A 206 -10.28 -12.66 26.33
CA LEU A 206 -9.50 -13.57 25.48
C LEU A 206 -10.30 -14.82 25.09
N SER A 207 -11.11 -15.36 26.01
CA SER A 207 -12.05 -16.45 25.69
C SER A 207 -13.12 -16.00 24.69
N LEU A 208 -13.64 -14.77 24.82
CA LEU A 208 -14.59 -14.20 23.85
C LEU A 208 -13.95 -14.11 22.46
N THR A 209 -12.70 -13.68 22.37
CA THR A 209 -11.96 -13.59 21.11
C THR A 209 -11.76 -14.97 20.46
N ILE A 210 -11.47 -16.01 21.26
CA ILE A 210 -11.40 -17.40 20.76
C ILE A 210 -12.76 -17.85 20.21
N VAL A 211 -13.83 -17.63 20.97
CA VAL A 211 -15.19 -17.99 20.55
C VAL A 211 -15.58 -17.29 19.25
N LEU A 212 -15.23 -16.00 19.10
CA LEU A 212 -15.42 -15.26 17.87
C LEU A 212 -14.76 -15.95 16.67
N PHE A 213 -13.48 -16.31 16.78
CA PHE A 213 -12.76 -16.97 15.68
C PHE A 213 -13.24 -18.40 15.40
N ILE A 214 -13.74 -19.12 16.40
CA ILE A 214 -14.41 -20.42 16.19
C ILE A 214 -15.70 -20.23 15.38
N PHE A 215 -16.53 -19.26 15.74
CA PHE A 215 -17.76 -18.98 15.01
C PHE A 215 -17.48 -18.49 13.59
N SER A 216 -16.55 -17.56 13.41
CA SER A 216 -16.23 -17.05 12.08
C SER A 216 -15.55 -18.10 11.20
N GLY A 217 -14.63 -18.89 11.76
CA GLY A 217 -14.06 -20.05 11.08
C GLY A 217 -15.13 -21.06 10.68
N GLY A 218 -16.03 -21.41 11.61
CA GLY A 218 -17.18 -22.27 11.34
C GLY A 218 -18.10 -21.73 10.25
N SER A 219 -18.32 -20.40 10.22
CA SER A 219 -19.08 -19.73 9.16
C SER A 219 -18.40 -19.90 7.79
N PHE A 220 -17.09 -19.64 7.67
CA PHE A 220 -16.37 -19.84 6.42
C PHE A 220 -16.39 -21.31 5.95
N TYR A 221 -16.18 -22.25 6.86
CA TYR A 221 -16.27 -23.69 6.54
C TYR A 221 -17.69 -24.09 6.09
N SER A 222 -18.72 -23.56 6.75
CA SER A 222 -20.12 -23.81 6.36
C SER A 222 -20.50 -23.24 5.00
N MET A 223 -19.73 -22.27 4.48
CA MET A 223 -19.90 -21.73 3.13
C MET A 223 -19.28 -22.63 2.06
N THR A 224 -18.32 -23.51 2.39
CA THR A 224 -17.64 -24.37 1.41
C THR A 224 -18.61 -25.22 0.57
N PRO A 225 -19.64 -25.89 1.15
CA PRO A 225 -20.62 -26.65 0.35
C PRO A 225 -21.48 -25.77 -0.56
N ALA A 226 -21.65 -24.48 -0.24
CA ALA A 226 -22.47 -23.55 -1.03
C ALA A 226 -21.80 -23.08 -2.33
N PHE A 227 -20.54 -23.46 -2.54
CA PHE A 227 -19.80 -23.30 -3.81
C PHE A 227 -19.61 -24.64 -4.54
N SER A 228 -20.35 -25.69 -4.15
CA SER A 228 -20.38 -26.98 -4.83
C SER A 228 -21.15 -26.89 -6.16
N PRO A 229 -20.78 -27.68 -7.20
CA PRO A 229 -21.49 -27.71 -8.49
C PRO A 229 -23.00 -27.95 -8.39
N GLU A 230 -23.47 -28.58 -7.31
CA GLU A 230 -24.88 -28.92 -7.07
C GLU A 230 -25.71 -27.76 -6.50
N SER A 231 -25.07 -26.68 -6.05
CA SER A 231 -25.73 -25.57 -5.37
C SER A 231 -26.01 -24.40 -6.31
N GLY A 232 -27.27 -24.27 -6.77
CA GLY A 232 -27.72 -23.23 -7.71
C GLY A 232 -27.88 -21.83 -7.10
N ASN A 233 -26.93 -21.38 -6.28
CA ASN A 233 -27.12 -20.21 -5.42
C ASN A 233 -26.74 -18.87 -6.06
N GLY A 234 -27.50 -17.82 -5.72
CA GLY A 234 -27.38 -16.47 -6.28
C GLY A 234 -26.26 -15.57 -5.72
N LEU A 235 -26.10 -14.40 -6.35
CA LEU A 235 -25.07 -13.37 -6.10
C LEU A 235 -24.88 -12.94 -4.62
N GLY A 236 -25.85 -13.20 -3.74
CA GLY A 236 -25.79 -12.81 -2.32
C GLY A 236 -24.68 -13.49 -1.52
N ILE A 237 -24.25 -14.70 -1.91
CA ILE A 237 -23.23 -15.46 -1.17
C ILE A 237 -21.88 -14.74 -1.16
N TYR A 238 -21.53 -14.04 -2.24
CA TYR A 238 -20.26 -13.32 -2.35
C TYR A 238 -20.12 -12.20 -1.30
N TYR A 239 -21.22 -11.59 -0.85
CA TYR A 239 -21.19 -10.55 0.17
C TYR A 239 -20.96 -11.07 1.59
N VAL A 240 -21.24 -12.35 1.84
CA VAL A 240 -21.18 -12.95 3.17
C VAL A 240 -19.76 -12.93 3.74
N TRP A 241 -18.73 -13.15 2.91
CA TRP A 241 -17.33 -13.06 3.35
C TRP A 241 -17.02 -11.71 3.97
N TYR A 242 -17.35 -10.62 3.28
CA TYR A 242 -17.06 -9.27 3.73
C TYR A 242 -17.83 -8.92 5.00
N ILE A 243 -19.09 -9.36 5.12
CA ILE A 243 -19.89 -9.16 6.33
C ILE A 243 -19.22 -9.84 7.53
N ILE A 244 -18.79 -11.09 7.38
CA ILE A 244 -18.08 -11.83 8.45
C ILE A 244 -16.80 -11.09 8.84
N LEU A 245 -15.96 -10.68 7.86
CA LEU A 245 -14.70 -9.96 8.10
C LEU A 245 -14.91 -8.64 8.86
N VAL A 246 -15.93 -7.87 8.51
CA VAL A 246 -16.26 -6.60 9.18
C VAL A 246 -16.73 -6.86 10.61
N ILE A 247 -17.58 -7.87 10.83
CA ILE A 247 -18.05 -8.27 12.16
C ILE A 247 -16.87 -8.72 13.04
N GLU A 248 -15.97 -9.55 12.49
CA GLU A 248 -14.77 -10.00 13.20
C GLU A 248 -13.96 -8.81 13.72
N ILE A 249 -13.71 -7.80 12.88
CA ILE A 249 -12.91 -6.64 13.26
C ILE A 249 -13.65 -5.74 14.25
N ALA A 250 -14.93 -5.49 14.03
CA ALA A 250 -15.75 -4.68 14.93
C ALA A 250 -15.77 -5.28 16.34
N ILE A 251 -15.91 -6.60 16.45
CA ILE A 251 -15.92 -7.29 17.74
C ILE A 251 -14.52 -7.32 18.35
N THR A 252 -13.47 -7.70 17.60
CA THR A 252 -12.09 -7.74 18.12
C THR A 252 -11.65 -6.36 18.64
N LEU A 253 -11.90 -5.28 17.88
CA LEU A 253 -11.61 -3.92 18.32
C LEU A 253 -12.50 -3.45 19.47
N GLY A 254 -13.79 -3.83 19.46
CA GLY A 254 -14.72 -3.56 20.55
C GLY A 254 -14.23 -4.15 21.89
N ILE A 255 -13.78 -5.41 21.89
CA ILE A 255 -13.15 -6.05 23.07
C ILE A 255 -11.90 -5.26 23.47
N SER A 256 -11.09 -4.85 22.51
CA SER A 256 -9.86 -4.09 22.76
C SER A 256 -10.11 -2.71 23.36
N SER A 257 -11.28 -2.13 23.09
CA SER A 257 -11.70 -0.81 23.59
C SER A 257 -12.30 -0.86 24.99
N VAL A 258 -13.08 -1.90 25.30
CA VAL A 258 -13.75 -2.05 26.59
C VAL A 258 -12.78 -2.50 27.69
N TRP A 259 -11.87 -3.44 27.38
CA TRP A 259 -10.91 -3.97 28.36
C TRP A 259 -9.56 -3.26 28.26
N LYS A 260 -9.29 -2.30 29.16
CA LYS A 260 -8.07 -1.47 29.16
C LYS A 260 -6.76 -2.28 29.18
N ASN A 261 -6.75 -3.46 29.82
CA ASN A 261 -5.56 -4.33 29.89
C ASN A 261 -5.25 -5.05 28.55
N LEU A 262 -6.20 -5.05 27.59
CA LEU A 262 -6.00 -5.50 26.21
C LEU A 262 -5.83 -4.36 25.23
N SER A 263 -5.73 -3.13 25.73
CA SER A 263 -5.56 -1.97 24.88
C SER A 263 -4.29 -2.09 24.03
N PHE A 264 -4.35 -1.63 22.78
CA PHE A 264 -3.16 -1.44 21.93
C PHE A 264 -2.31 -0.23 22.34
N LYS A 265 -2.70 0.47 23.41
CA LYS A 265 -1.95 1.60 23.92
C LYS A 265 -0.55 1.12 24.34
N HIS A 266 0.47 1.81 23.85
CA HIS A 266 1.91 1.50 24.04
C HIS A 266 2.47 0.34 23.21
N THR A 267 1.66 -0.34 22.39
CA THR A 267 2.18 -1.39 21.50
C THR A 267 2.72 -0.82 20.19
N HIS A 268 3.51 -1.61 19.46
CA HIS A 268 4.08 -1.25 18.16
C HIS A 268 3.07 -1.32 16.98
N LEU A 269 1.75 -1.28 17.24
CA LEU A 269 0.72 -1.28 16.18
C LEU A 269 0.89 -0.12 15.19
N THR A 270 1.24 1.07 15.72
CA THR A 270 1.49 2.26 14.89
C THR A 270 2.67 2.05 13.97
N GLU A 271 3.73 1.42 14.47
CA GLU A 271 4.91 1.08 13.67
C GLU A 271 4.56 0.04 12.59
N ARG A 272 3.77 -1.00 12.92
CA ARG A 272 3.32 -2.01 11.95
C ARG A 272 2.52 -1.41 10.80
N MET A 273 1.62 -0.48 11.08
CA MET A 273 0.86 0.23 10.03
C MET A 273 1.78 1.06 9.13
N GLY A 274 2.79 1.72 9.71
CA GLY A 274 3.79 2.45 8.93
C GLY A 274 4.69 1.54 8.10
N LEU A 275 5.19 0.44 8.68
CA LEU A 275 5.97 -0.56 7.96
C LEU A 275 5.19 -1.15 6.79
N PHE A 276 3.91 -1.46 6.99
CA PHE A 276 3.05 -1.94 5.91
C PHE A 276 2.80 -0.87 4.83
N THR A 277 2.63 0.40 5.21
CA THR A 277 2.59 1.52 4.25
C THR A 277 3.89 1.60 3.43
N LEU A 278 5.05 1.38 4.06
CA LEU A 278 6.34 1.36 3.37
C LEU A 278 6.43 0.20 2.37
N VAL A 279 5.92 -0.99 2.75
CA VAL A 279 5.85 -2.16 1.86
C VAL A 279 4.97 -1.86 0.63
N ILE A 280 3.82 -1.20 0.80
CA ILE A 280 2.96 -0.75 -0.31
C ILE A 280 3.68 0.23 -1.23
N ILE A 281 4.39 1.24 -0.68
CA ILE A 281 5.20 2.15 -1.50
C ILE A 281 6.30 1.37 -2.25
N GLY A 282 6.84 0.32 -1.62
CA GLY A 282 7.82 -0.59 -2.22
C GLY A 282 7.29 -1.38 -3.41
N GLU A 283 6.04 -1.83 -3.37
CA GLU A 283 5.38 -2.46 -4.52
C GLU A 283 5.28 -1.49 -5.71
N GLY A 284 5.00 -0.21 -5.43
CA GLY A 284 5.09 0.83 -6.44
C GLY A 284 6.45 1.03 -7.07
N ALA A 285 7.51 0.87 -6.29
CA ALA A 285 8.86 0.90 -6.83
C ALA A 285 9.11 -0.30 -7.76
N ILE A 286 8.63 -1.50 -7.40
CA ILE A 286 8.72 -2.69 -8.25
C ILE A 286 7.99 -2.42 -9.58
N GLY A 287 6.74 -1.96 -9.53
CA GLY A 287 5.99 -1.74 -10.76
C GLY A 287 6.48 -0.54 -11.59
N ALA A 288 7.08 0.48 -10.98
CA ALA A 288 7.83 1.51 -11.72
C ALA A 288 9.01 0.92 -12.51
N THR A 289 9.77 -0.02 -11.91
CA THR A 289 10.86 -0.71 -12.63
C THR A 289 10.35 -1.65 -13.73
N LYS A 290 9.21 -2.32 -13.52
CA LYS A 290 8.54 -3.10 -14.58
C LYS A 290 8.12 -2.22 -15.76
N THR A 291 7.59 -1.03 -15.46
CA THR A 291 7.20 -0.03 -16.47
C THR A 291 8.39 0.44 -17.29
N VAL A 292 9.57 0.62 -16.69
CA VAL A 292 10.83 0.90 -17.43
C VAL A 292 11.12 -0.20 -18.45
N GLY A 293 11.06 -1.46 -18.02
CA GLY A 293 11.30 -2.62 -18.90
C GLY A 293 10.34 -2.66 -20.08
N ILE A 294 9.05 -2.44 -19.84
CA ILE A 294 8.00 -2.47 -20.87
C ILE A 294 8.14 -1.29 -21.86
N ILE A 295 8.39 -0.06 -21.36
CA ILE A 295 8.42 1.13 -22.21
C ILE A 295 9.75 1.25 -22.98
N MET A 296 10.87 0.92 -22.33
CA MET A 296 12.22 1.23 -22.83
C MET A 296 13.00 0.00 -23.31
N GLY A 297 12.51 -1.23 -23.07
CA GLY A 297 13.20 -2.47 -23.45
C GLY A 297 13.56 -2.54 -24.94
N ASP A 298 12.58 -2.31 -25.82
CA ASP A 298 12.77 -2.39 -27.27
C ASP A 298 12.94 -1.02 -27.95
N THR A 299 12.56 0.05 -27.26
CA THR A 299 12.55 1.40 -27.83
C THR A 299 13.85 2.16 -27.61
N GLY A 300 14.65 1.76 -26.60
CA GLY A 300 15.86 2.45 -26.17
C GLY A 300 15.57 3.64 -25.24
N LEU A 301 16.61 4.41 -24.92
CA LEU A 301 16.50 5.54 -24.00
C LEU A 301 15.82 6.75 -24.66
N ARG A 302 14.59 7.07 -24.26
CA ARG A 302 13.86 8.27 -24.69
C ARG A 302 13.64 9.24 -23.52
N LEU A 303 13.94 10.52 -23.73
CA LEU A 303 13.86 11.54 -22.66
C LEU A 303 12.43 11.72 -22.15
N ASP A 304 11.43 11.71 -23.03
CA ASP A 304 10.02 11.83 -22.67
C ASP A 304 9.56 10.70 -21.75
N ALA A 305 9.90 9.45 -22.09
CA ALA A 305 9.64 8.28 -21.25
C ALA A 305 10.37 8.37 -19.90
N CYS A 306 11.64 8.80 -19.89
CA CYS A 306 12.39 9.01 -18.65
C CYS A 306 11.72 10.05 -17.73
N LEU A 307 11.15 11.12 -18.28
CA LEU A 307 10.46 12.15 -17.50
C LEU A 307 9.15 11.62 -16.91
N VAL A 308 8.35 10.87 -17.68
CA VAL A 308 7.10 10.26 -17.22
C VAL A 308 7.37 9.27 -16.09
N ILE A 309 8.36 8.38 -16.26
CA ILE A 309 8.77 7.41 -15.23
C ILE A 309 9.38 8.13 -14.02
N GLY A 310 10.18 9.18 -14.25
CA GLY A 310 10.70 10.03 -13.18
C GLY A 310 9.60 10.66 -12.32
N CYS A 311 8.46 11.02 -12.91
CA CYS A 311 7.30 11.48 -12.17
C CYS A 311 6.73 10.40 -11.23
N ILE A 312 6.72 9.13 -11.63
CA ILE A 312 6.32 8.01 -10.74
C ILE A 312 7.25 7.96 -9.52
N VAL A 313 8.57 8.04 -9.74
CA VAL A 313 9.56 8.03 -8.65
C VAL A 313 9.35 9.22 -7.70
N PHE A 314 9.08 10.42 -8.24
CA PHE A 314 8.74 11.59 -7.42
C PHE A 314 7.45 11.38 -6.62
N ILE A 315 6.41 10.82 -7.23
CA ILE A 315 5.15 10.49 -6.55
C ILE A 315 5.40 9.54 -5.38
N LEU A 316 6.16 8.45 -5.57
CA LEU A 316 6.50 7.50 -4.52
C LEU A 316 7.28 8.18 -3.37
N MET A 317 8.27 9.00 -3.72
CA MET A 317 9.07 9.74 -2.74
C MET A 317 8.22 10.75 -1.97
N PHE A 318 7.31 11.46 -2.64
CA PHE A 318 6.44 12.43 -1.99
C PHE A 318 5.39 11.76 -1.10
N CYS A 319 4.83 10.62 -1.51
CA CYS A 319 3.98 9.79 -0.66
C CYS A 319 4.71 9.38 0.62
N TRP A 320 5.96 8.92 0.50
CA TRP A 320 6.80 8.59 1.65
C TRP A 320 7.02 9.80 2.55
N MET A 321 7.40 10.95 1.99
CA MET A 321 7.61 12.19 2.77
C MET A 321 6.32 12.63 3.48
N LEU A 322 5.17 12.61 2.81
CA LEU A 322 3.89 13.03 3.38
C LEU A 322 3.45 12.15 4.55
N TYR A 323 3.75 10.84 4.50
CA TYR A 323 3.42 9.90 5.56
C TYR A 323 4.43 9.93 6.72
N PHE A 324 5.74 9.88 6.45
CA PHE A 324 6.78 9.69 7.47
C PHE A 324 7.37 10.99 8.06
N ASP A 325 7.37 12.13 7.36
CA ASP A 325 7.93 13.39 7.89
C ASP A 325 7.08 14.02 9.03
N ASN A 326 5.89 13.47 9.29
CA ASN A 326 4.96 13.93 10.32
C ASN A 326 4.58 12.78 11.28
N PRO A 327 5.52 12.22 12.06
CA PRO A 327 5.18 11.18 13.02
C PRO A 327 4.20 11.72 14.07
N PRO A 328 3.27 10.89 14.58
CA PRO A 328 2.34 11.31 15.63
C PRO A 328 3.12 11.78 16.87
N GLU A 329 3.01 13.08 17.20
CA GLU A 329 3.74 13.72 18.31
C GLU A 329 3.25 13.30 19.71
N CYS A 330 2.13 12.57 19.82
CA CYS A 330 1.48 12.25 21.09
C CYS A 330 1.04 10.80 21.18
N LYS A 331 1.11 10.24 22.39
CA LYS A 331 0.57 8.91 22.72
C LYS A 331 -0.94 8.92 22.50
N PHE A 332 -1.43 8.09 21.58
CA PHE A 332 -2.86 7.99 21.27
C PHE A 332 -3.67 7.54 22.49
N GLY A 333 -4.94 7.98 22.55
CA GLY A 333 -5.95 7.34 23.38
C GLY A 333 -6.35 5.98 22.79
N THR A 334 -6.86 5.08 23.63
CA THR A 334 -7.22 3.69 23.29
C THR A 334 -8.11 3.58 22.05
N VAL A 335 -9.18 4.36 21.99
CA VAL A 335 -10.17 4.33 20.90
C VAL A 335 -9.61 4.99 19.64
N ARG A 336 -8.88 6.09 19.80
CA ARG A 336 -8.34 6.87 18.69
C ARG A 336 -7.28 6.10 17.90
N GLN A 337 -6.44 5.33 18.60
CA GLN A 337 -5.46 4.45 17.99
C GLN A 337 -6.13 3.36 17.13
N GLN A 338 -7.26 2.83 17.59
CA GLN A 338 -8.01 1.81 16.84
C GLN A 338 -8.71 2.40 15.62
N ILE A 339 -9.33 3.58 15.74
CA ILE A 339 -9.90 4.30 14.58
C ILE A 339 -8.79 4.61 13.56
N TRP A 340 -7.64 5.08 14.04
CA TRP A 340 -6.47 5.32 13.19
C TRP A 340 -6.04 4.04 12.47
N ALA A 341 -5.94 2.90 13.17
CA ALA A 341 -5.59 1.61 12.58
C ALA A 341 -6.62 1.11 11.54
N VAL A 342 -7.92 1.29 11.77
CA VAL A 342 -8.95 0.89 10.80
C VAL A 342 -8.96 1.81 9.57
N LEU A 343 -8.75 3.12 9.76
CA LEU A 343 -8.63 4.07 8.64
C LEU A 343 -7.41 3.82 7.76
N HIS A 344 -6.46 3.00 8.20
CA HIS A 344 -5.38 2.54 7.33
C HIS A 344 -5.88 1.59 6.23
N PHE A 345 -6.99 0.87 6.41
CA PHE A 345 -7.57 0.06 5.33
C PHE A 345 -7.91 0.90 4.09
N PRO A 346 -8.79 1.93 4.19
CA PRO A 346 -9.09 2.79 3.05
C PRO A 346 -7.84 3.55 2.56
N PHE A 347 -6.93 3.93 3.46
CA PHE A 347 -5.71 4.63 3.07
C PHE A 347 -4.78 3.76 2.23
N HIS A 348 -4.49 2.53 2.67
CA HIS A 348 -3.68 1.58 1.92
C HIS A 348 -4.30 1.25 0.56
N LEU A 349 -5.62 1.07 0.52
CA LEU A 349 -6.35 0.84 -0.72
C LEU A 349 -6.18 2.01 -1.70
N GLY A 350 -6.33 3.25 -1.22
CA GLY A 350 -6.11 4.44 -2.04
C GLY A 350 -4.63 4.61 -2.46
N MET A 351 -3.69 4.28 -1.57
CA MET A 351 -2.26 4.36 -1.84
C MET A 351 -1.84 3.40 -2.95
N ILE A 352 -2.29 2.14 -2.88
CA ILE A 352 -2.14 1.17 -3.96
C ILE A 352 -2.79 1.72 -5.23
N GLY A 353 -3.97 2.32 -5.10
CA GLY A 353 -4.66 3.05 -6.17
C GLY A 353 -3.79 4.07 -6.93
N VAL A 354 -3.07 4.91 -6.18
CA VAL A 354 -2.14 5.90 -6.72
C VAL A 354 -0.89 5.24 -7.29
N VAL A 355 -0.37 4.22 -6.62
CA VAL A 355 0.86 3.54 -6.98
C VAL A 355 0.71 2.74 -8.28
N GLU A 356 -0.24 1.81 -8.32
CA GLU A 356 -0.54 0.97 -9.49
C GLU A 356 -1.15 1.79 -10.62
N GLY A 357 -2.05 2.71 -10.29
CA GLY A 357 -2.61 3.63 -11.28
C GLY A 357 -1.54 4.50 -11.94
N SER A 358 -0.45 4.87 -11.25
CA SER A 358 0.64 5.64 -11.88
C SER A 358 1.34 4.85 -13.00
N GLN A 359 1.47 3.53 -12.84
CA GLN A 359 2.04 2.64 -13.87
C GLN A 359 1.09 2.49 -15.04
N GLN A 360 -0.19 2.23 -14.77
CA GLN A 360 -1.22 2.09 -15.82
C GLN A 360 -1.38 3.39 -16.63
N ILE A 361 -1.28 4.56 -15.99
CA ILE A 361 -1.30 5.86 -16.68
C ILE A 361 -0.07 6.05 -17.58
N ALA A 362 1.11 5.61 -17.15
CA ALA A 362 2.32 5.67 -17.98
C ALA A 362 2.22 4.75 -19.21
N LEU A 363 1.70 3.53 -19.04
CA LEU A 363 1.43 2.61 -20.14
C LEU A 363 0.35 3.15 -21.09
N ALA A 364 -0.73 3.72 -20.55
CA ALA A 364 -1.77 4.38 -21.34
C ALA A 364 -1.21 5.54 -22.17
N TRP A 365 -0.38 6.39 -21.57
CA TRP A 365 0.30 7.46 -22.29
C TRP A 365 1.13 6.93 -23.47
N GLN A 366 1.91 5.87 -23.26
CA GLN A 366 2.74 5.28 -24.31
C GLN A 366 1.89 4.76 -25.48
N VAL A 367 0.83 4.00 -25.20
CA VAL A 367 -0.09 3.49 -26.23
C VAL A 367 -0.75 4.64 -26.99
N LEU A 368 -1.32 5.61 -26.27
CA LEU A 368 -2.04 6.74 -26.88
C LEU A 368 -1.11 7.68 -27.65
N SER A 369 0.16 7.80 -27.25
CA SER A 369 1.19 8.55 -27.99
C SER A 369 1.49 7.87 -29.33
N TYR A 370 1.74 6.56 -29.33
CA TYR A 370 2.00 5.80 -30.56
C TYR A 370 0.78 5.76 -31.48
N PHE A 371 -0.39 5.43 -30.94
CA PHE A 371 -1.64 5.45 -31.69
C PHE A 371 -1.91 6.85 -32.25
N GLY A 372 -1.68 7.89 -31.45
CA GLY A 372 -1.87 9.27 -31.86
C GLY A 372 -0.94 9.72 -32.99
N ASN A 373 0.30 9.22 -33.04
CA ASN A 373 1.22 9.48 -34.14
C ASN A 373 0.79 8.75 -35.42
N PHE A 374 0.48 7.46 -35.30
CA PHE A 374 -0.07 6.66 -36.40
C PHE A 374 -1.34 7.29 -37.00
N PHE A 375 -2.28 7.70 -36.14
CA PHE A 375 -3.51 8.37 -36.57
C PHE A 375 -3.23 9.67 -37.32
N ASN A 376 -2.28 10.47 -36.84
CA ASN A 376 -1.88 11.72 -37.49
C ASN A 376 -1.22 11.47 -38.86
N ASP A 377 -0.39 10.43 -38.99
CA ASP A 377 0.27 10.07 -40.24
C ASP A 377 -0.75 9.62 -41.30
N ILE A 378 -1.71 8.79 -40.92
CA ILE A 378 -2.80 8.37 -41.82
C ILE A 378 -3.70 9.54 -42.17
N ARG A 379 -4.05 10.39 -41.19
CA ARG A 379 -4.83 11.61 -41.44
C ARG A 379 -4.11 12.50 -42.45
N LYS A 380 -2.80 12.67 -42.33
CA LYS A 380 -2.00 13.45 -43.28
C LYS A 380 -2.00 12.82 -44.67
N ALA A 381 -1.83 11.51 -44.78
CA ALA A 381 -1.89 10.77 -46.03
C ALA A 381 -3.27 10.92 -46.72
N CYS A 382 -4.35 10.77 -45.96
CA CYS A 382 -5.71 10.75 -46.49
C CYS A 382 -6.31 12.16 -46.64
N VAL A 383 -6.42 12.92 -45.54
CA VAL A 383 -7.13 14.21 -45.51
C VAL A 383 -6.30 15.35 -46.09
N THR A 384 -4.98 15.36 -45.88
CA THR A 384 -4.12 16.46 -46.36
C THR A 384 -3.58 16.20 -47.75
N ASN A 385 -3.09 14.99 -48.01
CA ASN A 385 -2.45 14.63 -49.28
C ASN A 385 -3.40 13.98 -50.29
N ASN A 386 -4.64 13.64 -49.89
CA ASN A 386 -5.64 12.96 -50.73
C ASN A 386 -5.09 11.73 -51.46
N GLN A 387 -4.22 10.95 -50.78
CA GLN A 387 -3.64 9.73 -51.34
C GLN A 387 -4.71 8.63 -51.39
N ASP A 388 -4.71 7.85 -52.47
CA ASP A 388 -5.65 6.76 -52.67
C ASP A 388 -4.95 5.51 -53.23
N GLY A 389 -5.62 4.37 -53.17
CA GLY A 389 -5.11 3.11 -53.69
C GLY A 389 -3.77 2.69 -53.06
N GLN A 390 -2.82 2.32 -53.91
CA GLN A 390 -1.51 1.81 -53.49
C GLN A 390 -0.67 2.83 -52.71
N ALA A 391 -0.77 4.13 -53.04
CA ALA A 391 -0.03 5.17 -52.34
C ALA A 391 -0.50 5.34 -50.88
N LEU A 392 -1.80 5.19 -50.65
CA LEU A 392 -2.39 5.18 -49.32
C LEU A 392 -1.95 3.92 -48.54
N THR A 393 -2.04 2.74 -49.15
CA THR A 393 -1.61 1.47 -48.54
C THR A 393 -0.16 1.53 -48.06
N ILE A 394 0.76 2.04 -48.89
CA ILE A 394 2.19 2.15 -48.54
C ILE A 394 2.38 3.11 -47.37
N SER A 395 1.67 4.24 -47.35
CA SER A 395 1.78 5.22 -46.26
C SER A 395 1.28 4.64 -44.93
N ILE A 396 0.16 3.89 -44.95
CA ILE A 396 -0.36 3.19 -43.77
C ILE A 396 0.62 2.11 -43.32
N LEU A 397 1.16 1.31 -44.24
CA LEU A 397 2.10 0.23 -43.95
C LEU A 397 3.39 0.76 -43.31
N ASN A 398 3.94 1.86 -43.86
CA ASN A 398 5.12 2.51 -43.30
C ASN A 398 4.86 3.04 -41.88
N SER A 399 3.68 3.62 -41.66
CA SER A 399 3.29 4.12 -40.34
C SER A 399 3.10 2.98 -39.34
N PHE A 400 2.45 1.88 -39.75
CA PHE A 400 2.23 0.70 -38.92
C PHE A 400 3.54 -0.02 -38.58
N ASN A 401 4.42 -0.23 -39.56
CA ASN A 401 5.73 -0.85 -39.34
C ASN A 401 6.67 0.01 -38.48
N GLY A 402 6.42 1.32 -38.42
CA GLY A 402 7.11 2.23 -37.51
C GLY A 402 6.67 2.12 -36.04
N LEU A 403 5.55 1.45 -35.75
CA LEU A 403 5.08 1.22 -34.40
C LEU A 403 5.95 0.17 -33.71
N LYS A 404 6.58 0.55 -32.61
CA LYS A 404 7.31 -0.38 -31.74
C LYS A 404 6.34 -0.95 -30.72
N MET A 405 6.22 -2.27 -30.69
CA MET A 405 5.36 -3.03 -29.78
C MET A 405 6.19 -4.13 -29.12
N PRO A 406 5.97 -4.44 -27.83
CA PRO A 406 6.57 -5.59 -27.18
C PRO A 406 6.29 -6.88 -27.96
N ASP A 407 7.33 -7.70 -28.19
CA ASP A 407 7.20 -8.95 -28.96
C ASP A 407 6.56 -10.07 -28.10
N SER A 408 5.23 -10.11 -28.06
CA SER A 408 4.46 -11.20 -27.44
C SER A 408 3.87 -12.17 -28.48
N ALA A 409 3.60 -13.41 -28.07
CA ALA A 409 3.00 -14.42 -28.95
C ALA A 409 1.60 -14.00 -29.41
N GLU A 410 0.86 -13.33 -28.55
CA GLU A 410 -0.48 -12.78 -28.76
C GLU A 410 -0.42 -11.64 -29.80
N THR A 411 0.53 -10.72 -29.64
CA THR A 411 0.76 -9.61 -30.59
C THR A 411 1.08 -10.16 -31.98
N ARG A 412 1.95 -11.19 -32.08
CA ARG A 412 2.26 -11.87 -33.34
C ARG A 412 1.03 -12.50 -34.01
N GLY A 413 0.08 -13.02 -33.23
CA GLY A 413 -1.18 -13.56 -33.74
C GLY A 413 -2.11 -12.50 -34.33
N MET A 414 -2.05 -11.27 -33.83
CA MET A 414 -2.96 -10.19 -34.25
C MET A 414 -2.47 -9.37 -35.45
N VAL A 415 -1.15 -9.22 -35.59
CA VAL A 415 -0.52 -8.44 -36.67
C VAL A 415 -1.01 -8.80 -38.09
N PRO A 416 -1.19 -10.08 -38.48
CA PRO A 416 -1.71 -10.45 -39.80
C PRO A 416 -3.09 -9.87 -40.11
N PHE A 417 -3.98 -9.78 -39.11
CA PHE A 417 -5.31 -9.21 -39.29
C PHE A 417 -5.26 -7.70 -39.55
N ILE A 418 -4.28 -6.99 -38.97
CA ILE A 418 -4.08 -5.57 -39.27
C ILE A 418 -3.66 -5.40 -40.73
N TYR A 419 -2.70 -6.20 -41.22
CA TYR A 419 -2.30 -6.14 -42.63
C TYR A 419 -3.50 -6.35 -43.57
N GLN A 420 -4.38 -7.32 -43.26
CA GLN A 420 -5.60 -7.54 -44.04
C GLN A 420 -6.50 -6.30 -44.09
N GLU A 421 -6.71 -5.62 -42.96
CA GLU A 421 -7.50 -4.38 -42.93
C GLU A 421 -6.82 -3.22 -43.67
N ILE A 422 -5.49 -3.10 -43.59
CA ILE A 422 -4.73 -2.10 -44.37
C ILE A 422 -4.99 -2.28 -45.86
N TYR A 423 -4.90 -3.51 -46.38
CA TYR A 423 -5.16 -3.80 -47.79
C TYR A 423 -6.62 -3.58 -48.17
N LYS A 424 -7.58 -3.86 -47.26
CA LYS A 424 -9.01 -3.59 -47.51
C LYS A 424 -9.26 -2.10 -47.68
N VAL A 425 -8.76 -1.26 -46.79
CA VAL A 425 -8.91 0.21 -46.86
C VAL A 425 -8.29 0.74 -48.17
N GLY A 426 -7.10 0.27 -48.52
CA GLY A 426 -6.42 0.68 -49.75
C GLY A 426 -7.05 0.19 -51.06
N ASN A 427 -7.97 -0.78 -51.01
CA ASN A 427 -8.68 -1.28 -52.20
C ASN A 427 -10.02 -0.54 -52.46
N VAL A 428 -10.50 0.24 -51.49
CA VAL A 428 -11.69 1.08 -51.68
C VAL A 428 -11.28 2.31 -52.48
N THR A 429 -12.06 2.64 -53.51
CA THR A 429 -11.76 3.78 -54.40
C THR A 429 -12.41 5.06 -53.89
N GLY A 430 -11.68 6.17 -53.94
CA GLY A 430 -12.19 7.50 -53.59
C GLY A 430 -12.31 7.75 -52.09
N VAL A 431 -11.75 6.91 -51.21
CA VAL A 431 -11.87 7.03 -49.74
C VAL A 431 -11.38 8.40 -49.27
N CYS A 432 -10.25 8.85 -49.81
CA CYS A 432 -9.61 10.12 -49.46
C CYS A 432 -9.91 11.23 -50.46
N SER A 433 -11.02 11.14 -51.20
CA SER A 433 -11.45 12.20 -52.11
C SER A 433 -11.84 13.47 -51.35
N ALA A 434 -11.67 14.63 -51.98
CA ALA A 434 -11.99 15.93 -51.37
C ALA A 434 -13.45 16.05 -50.88
N THR A 435 -14.37 15.27 -51.46
CA THR A 435 -15.78 15.19 -51.03
C THR A 435 -15.91 14.44 -49.70
N ASN A 436 -15.17 13.35 -49.53
CA ASN A 436 -15.22 12.48 -48.34
C ASN A 436 -14.38 13.03 -47.18
N THR A 437 -13.45 13.96 -47.47
CA THR A 437 -12.56 14.59 -46.49
C THR A 437 -13.01 15.99 -46.07
N ALA A 438 -14.11 16.52 -46.63
CA ALA A 438 -14.63 17.85 -46.32
C ALA A 438 -15.35 17.90 -44.96
N GLY A 439 -14.81 18.67 -44.00
CA GLY A 439 -15.55 19.11 -42.81
C GLY A 439 -15.22 18.42 -41.48
N GLY A 440 -14.11 17.68 -41.40
CA GLY A 440 -13.73 16.95 -40.18
C GLY A 440 -12.96 17.75 -39.12
N ASP A 441 -13.32 17.58 -37.84
CA ASP A 441 -12.54 17.99 -36.66
C ASP A 441 -11.12 17.36 -36.67
N SER A 442 -10.21 17.75 -35.77
CA SER A 442 -8.83 17.25 -35.70
C SER A 442 -8.69 15.73 -35.51
N LEU A 443 -9.79 15.05 -35.14
CA LEU A 443 -9.88 13.60 -34.94
C LEU A 443 -10.73 12.87 -36.00
N PHE A 444 -11.00 13.51 -37.14
CA PHE A 444 -11.76 12.93 -38.24
C PHE A 444 -10.90 12.07 -39.19
N LEU A 445 -11.42 10.89 -39.53
CA LEU A 445 -11.09 10.08 -40.70
C LEU A 445 -12.39 9.49 -41.29
N PRO A 446 -12.41 9.11 -42.58
CA PRO A 446 -13.52 8.37 -43.19
C PRO A 446 -13.85 7.07 -42.44
N ASP A 447 -15.12 6.63 -42.48
CA ASP A 447 -15.63 5.48 -41.74
C ASP A 447 -14.92 4.16 -42.10
N GLU A 448 -14.35 4.08 -43.30
CA GLU A 448 -13.55 2.96 -43.78
C GLU A 448 -12.32 2.70 -42.88
N PHE A 449 -11.80 3.72 -42.21
CA PHE A 449 -10.66 3.59 -41.30
C PHE A 449 -11.04 3.09 -39.92
N ARG A 450 -12.33 3.11 -39.54
CA ARG A 450 -12.78 2.83 -38.17
C ARG A 450 -12.29 1.47 -37.65
N ILE A 451 -12.40 0.43 -38.47
CA ILE A 451 -11.98 -0.94 -38.10
C ILE A 451 -10.46 -1.01 -37.98
N LEU A 452 -9.74 -0.39 -38.92
CA LEU A 452 -8.27 -0.35 -38.90
C LEU A 452 -7.75 0.36 -37.65
N THR A 453 -8.24 1.57 -37.36
CA THR A 453 -7.81 2.35 -36.20
C THR A 453 -8.12 1.63 -34.90
N LYS A 454 -9.27 0.97 -34.83
CA LYS A 454 -9.70 0.20 -33.68
C LYS A 454 -8.81 -1.03 -33.43
N ARG A 455 -8.52 -1.82 -34.46
CA ARG A 455 -7.63 -2.98 -34.35
C ARG A 455 -6.20 -2.57 -33.99
N VAL A 456 -5.69 -1.49 -34.56
CA VAL A 456 -4.36 -0.98 -34.20
C VAL A 456 -4.31 -0.53 -32.74
N LEU A 457 -5.35 0.18 -32.26
CA LEU A 457 -5.46 0.55 -30.86
C LEU A 457 -5.56 -0.69 -29.95
N GLY A 458 -6.34 -1.70 -30.34
CA GLY A 458 -6.50 -2.95 -29.60
C GLY A 458 -5.20 -3.74 -29.47
N VAL A 459 -4.44 -3.88 -30.57
CA VAL A 459 -3.14 -4.56 -30.54
C VAL A 459 -2.13 -3.79 -29.70
N LEU A 460 -2.10 -2.46 -29.80
CA LEU A 460 -1.24 -1.65 -28.93
C LEU A 460 -1.64 -1.82 -27.46
N PHE A 461 -2.93 -1.73 -27.15
CA PHE A 461 -3.45 -1.92 -25.79
C PHE A 461 -3.04 -3.26 -25.20
N GLU A 462 -3.25 -4.36 -25.94
CA GLU A 462 -2.84 -5.68 -25.46
C GLU A 462 -1.32 -5.79 -25.32
N SER A 463 -0.54 -5.32 -26.29
CA SER A 463 0.92 -5.45 -26.26
C SER A 463 1.55 -4.81 -25.02
N TYR A 464 0.92 -3.76 -24.48
CA TYR A 464 1.40 -3.03 -23.31
C TYR A 464 0.71 -3.41 -21.99
N ASN A 465 -0.56 -3.85 -22.02
CA ASN A 465 -1.34 -4.15 -20.81
C ASN A 465 -1.53 -5.66 -20.55
N GLY A 466 -1.20 -6.53 -21.51
CA GLY A 466 -1.28 -8.00 -21.39
C GLY A 466 -2.72 -8.52 -21.26
N VAL A 467 -3.70 -7.82 -21.81
CA VAL A 467 -5.13 -8.12 -21.63
C VAL A 467 -5.69 -8.85 -22.83
N SER A 468 -5.78 -10.17 -22.75
CA SER A 468 -6.36 -10.99 -23.81
C SER A 468 -7.89 -10.97 -23.77
N SER A 469 -8.51 -10.77 -24.93
CA SER A 469 -9.97 -10.86 -25.09
C SER A 469 -10.42 -12.31 -24.96
N SER A 470 -11.33 -12.58 -24.03
CA SER A 470 -12.03 -13.86 -23.92
C SER A 470 -13.28 -13.87 -24.82
N GLY A 471 -13.10 -13.79 -26.15
CA GLY A 471 -14.21 -13.92 -27.11
C GLY A 471 -14.03 -13.22 -28.46
N ASP A 472 -15.10 -13.21 -29.27
CA ASP A 472 -15.22 -12.54 -30.58
C ASP A 472 -15.22 -10.99 -30.51
N GLU A 473 -15.05 -10.41 -29.32
CA GLU A 473 -15.00 -8.96 -29.14
C GLU A 473 -13.65 -8.38 -29.61
N ASP A 474 -13.74 -7.32 -30.43
CA ASP A 474 -12.58 -6.60 -30.95
C ASP A 474 -11.95 -5.76 -29.83
N LEU A 475 -10.68 -6.05 -29.51
CA LEU A 475 -9.91 -5.44 -28.42
C LEU A 475 -9.92 -3.91 -28.40
N GLY A 476 -10.09 -3.26 -29.56
CA GLY A 476 -10.22 -1.81 -29.61
C GLY A 476 -11.50 -1.27 -28.94
N ASP A 477 -12.58 -2.05 -28.86
CA ASP A 477 -13.79 -1.68 -28.09
C ASP A 477 -13.55 -1.79 -26.58
N VAL A 478 -12.60 -2.63 -26.16
CA VAL A 478 -12.23 -2.82 -24.76
C VAL A 478 -11.27 -1.72 -24.30
N ALA A 479 -10.39 -1.24 -25.18
CA ALA A 479 -9.37 -0.24 -24.85
C ALA A 479 -9.97 1.11 -24.41
N HIS A 480 -11.01 1.60 -25.09
CA HIS A 480 -11.65 2.88 -24.77
C HIS A 480 -12.25 2.95 -23.35
N PRO A 481 -13.15 2.03 -22.94
CA PRO A 481 -13.69 2.00 -21.58
C PRO A 481 -12.60 1.67 -20.54
N ALA A 482 -11.56 0.93 -20.93
CA ALA A 482 -10.41 0.68 -20.06
C ALA A 482 -9.70 1.96 -19.64
N TYR A 483 -9.36 2.83 -20.58
CA TYR A 483 -8.69 4.09 -20.25
C TYR A 483 -9.57 5.04 -19.43
N SER A 484 -10.88 5.05 -19.67
CA SER A 484 -11.84 5.80 -18.84
C SER A 484 -11.86 5.28 -17.41
N THR A 485 -11.92 3.95 -17.25
CA THR A 485 -11.89 3.29 -15.93
C THR A 485 -10.61 3.62 -15.18
N VAL A 486 -9.44 3.45 -15.83
CA VAL A 486 -8.12 3.77 -15.25
C VAL A 486 -8.04 5.24 -14.83
N TYR A 487 -8.53 6.16 -15.68
CA TYR A 487 -8.53 7.59 -15.37
C TYR A 487 -9.36 7.93 -14.13
N ILE A 488 -10.61 7.43 -14.07
CA ILE A 488 -11.53 7.69 -12.95
C ILE A 488 -10.97 7.08 -11.66
N TYR A 489 -10.50 5.83 -11.72
CA TYR A 489 -9.90 5.13 -10.59
C TYR A 489 -8.67 5.86 -10.05
N TYR A 490 -7.78 6.35 -10.92
CA TYR A 490 -6.56 7.03 -10.51
C TYR A 490 -6.86 8.33 -9.75
N TRP A 491 -7.71 9.20 -10.32
CA TRP A 491 -8.08 10.45 -9.67
C TRP A 491 -8.90 10.25 -8.39
N SER A 492 -9.78 9.25 -8.38
CA SER A 492 -10.53 8.87 -7.17
C SER A 492 -9.60 8.40 -6.06
N SER A 493 -8.61 7.57 -6.39
CA SER A 493 -7.60 7.08 -5.45
C SER A 493 -6.74 8.21 -4.90
N PHE A 494 -6.28 9.12 -5.77
CA PHE A 494 -5.50 10.29 -5.36
C PHE A 494 -6.30 11.22 -4.43
N LEU A 495 -7.55 11.53 -4.78
CA LEU A 495 -8.46 12.30 -3.92
C LEU A 495 -8.59 11.66 -2.54
N PHE A 496 -8.81 10.34 -2.52
CA PHE A 496 -9.02 9.59 -1.29
C PHE A 496 -7.78 9.59 -0.39
N VAL A 497 -6.59 9.39 -0.96
CA VAL A 497 -5.31 9.46 -0.24
C VAL A 497 -5.07 10.84 0.36
N VAL A 498 -5.27 11.91 -0.41
CA VAL A 498 -5.07 13.29 0.06
C VAL A 498 -6.07 13.65 1.17
N ALA A 499 -7.32 13.22 1.04
CA ALA A 499 -8.34 13.41 2.06
C ALA A 499 -7.97 12.66 3.36
N LEU A 500 -7.49 11.41 3.26
CA LEU A 500 -7.08 10.62 4.42
C LEU A 500 -5.82 11.17 5.09
N PHE A 501 -4.87 11.74 4.34
CA PHE A 501 -3.76 12.49 4.95
C PHE A 501 -4.26 13.66 5.82
N ALA A 502 -5.28 14.39 5.37
CA ALA A 502 -5.88 15.46 6.17
C ALA A 502 -6.58 14.92 7.43
N VAL A 503 -7.30 13.81 7.29
CA VAL A 503 -7.96 13.11 8.41
C VAL A 503 -6.94 12.61 9.42
N PHE A 504 -5.80 12.07 8.99
CA PHE A 504 -4.74 11.62 9.89
C PHE A 504 -4.14 12.77 10.71
N ILE A 505 -3.97 13.97 10.14
CA ILE A 505 -3.54 15.15 10.92
C ILE A 505 -4.57 15.45 12.02
N ILE A 506 -5.87 15.40 11.70
CA ILE A 506 -6.94 15.62 12.66
C ILE A 506 -6.97 14.51 13.74
N ILE A 507 -6.65 13.26 13.38
CA ILE A 507 -6.65 12.08 14.26
C ILE A 507 -5.34 11.89 15.04
N THR A 508 -4.26 12.60 14.73
CA THR A 508 -3.01 12.51 15.49
C THR A 508 -2.87 13.63 16.54
N ARG A 509 -3.61 14.75 16.41
CA ARG A 509 -3.46 15.95 17.27
C ARG A 509 -4.29 15.95 18.57
N HIS A 510 -3.73 16.26 19.73
CA HIS A 510 -4.43 16.20 21.03
C HIS A 510 -5.64 17.16 21.12
N LYS A 511 -6.72 16.76 21.83
CA LYS A 511 -7.94 17.59 22.03
C LYS A 511 -7.65 18.90 22.78
N ASP A 512 -6.66 18.89 23.66
CA ASP A 512 -6.33 20.02 24.55
C ASP A 512 -5.36 21.04 23.93
N ARG A 513 -4.91 20.82 22.68
CA ARG A 513 -4.19 21.83 21.90
C ARG A 513 -5.05 22.29 20.73
N PRO A 514 -5.45 23.57 20.64
CA PRO A 514 -6.13 24.07 19.47
C PRO A 514 -5.24 23.91 18.23
N LEU A 515 -5.87 23.73 17.06
CA LEU A 515 -5.15 23.61 15.79
C LEU A 515 -4.22 24.80 15.59
N ASN A 516 -2.92 24.52 15.51
CA ASN A 516 -1.93 25.53 15.21
C ASN A 516 -2.12 26.04 13.78
N ILE A 517 -1.57 27.21 13.48
CA ILE A 517 -1.58 27.78 12.12
C ILE A 517 -0.99 26.77 11.11
N PHE A 518 0.01 25.99 11.51
CA PHE A 518 0.57 24.88 10.75
C PHE A 518 -0.48 23.80 10.39
N ASP A 519 -1.20 23.29 11.39
CA ASP A 519 -2.16 22.20 11.17
C ASP A 519 -3.30 22.68 10.27
N LYS A 520 -3.75 23.93 10.45
CA LYS A 520 -4.76 24.56 9.58
C LYS A 520 -4.24 24.66 8.15
N ALA A 521 -3.04 25.17 7.95
CA ALA A 521 -2.44 25.27 6.62
C ALA A 521 -2.30 23.89 5.95
N ALA A 522 -1.82 22.89 6.67
CA ALA A 522 -1.65 21.53 6.18
C ALA A 522 -2.99 20.84 5.81
N ILE A 523 -4.06 21.08 6.58
CA ILE A 523 -5.41 20.60 6.26
C ILE A 523 -5.97 21.37 5.05
N THR A 524 -5.79 22.69 4.99
CA THR A 524 -6.28 23.52 3.89
C THR A 524 -5.62 23.15 2.57
N THR A 525 -4.30 22.94 2.51
CA THR A 525 -3.61 22.55 1.26
C THR A 525 -4.11 21.22 0.74
N ARG A 526 -4.31 20.23 1.63
CA ARG A 526 -4.88 18.93 1.26
C ARG A 526 -6.34 19.04 0.82
N GLY A 527 -7.14 19.89 1.47
CA GLY A 527 -8.51 20.19 1.04
C GLY A 527 -8.56 20.79 -0.37
N LEU A 528 -7.69 21.77 -0.66
CA LEU A 528 -7.58 22.36 -2.00
C LEU A 528 -7.10 21.35 -3.05
N ALA A 529 -6.13 20.51 -2.71
CA ALA A 529 -5.67 19.43 -3.58
C ALA A 529 -6.76 18.39 -3.86
N ALA A 530 -7.58 18.04 -2.85
CA ALA A 530 -8.73 17.15 -3.03
C ALA A 530 -9.81 17.78 -3.93
N LEU A 531 -10.07 19.09 -3.81
CA LEU A 531 -10.98 19.80 -4.71
C LEU A 531 -10.48 19.85 -6.15
N LEU A 532 -9.18 20.09 -6.35
CA LEU A 532 -8.55 20.04 -7.67
C LEU A 532 -8.65 18.62 -8.27
N ALA A 533 -8.39 17.59 -7.47
CA ALA A 533 -8.52 16.20 -7.87
C ALA A 533 -9.97 15.85 -8.27
N ALA A 534 -10.96 16.34 -7.51
CA ALA A 534 -12.38 16.18 -7.85
C ALA A 534 -12.73 16.85 -9.18
N GLY A 535 -12.19 18.05 -9.44
CA GLY A 535 -12.37 18.75 -10.72
C GLY A 535 -11.76 17.99 -11.90
N LEU A 536 -10.57 17.42 -11.73
CA LEU A 536 -9.93 16.59 -12.75
C LEU A 536 -10.68 15.26 -12.95
N ALA A 537 -11.13 14.62 -11.88
CA ALA A 537 -12.01 13.44 -11.97
C ALA A 537 -13.30 13.73 -12.74
N ALA A 538 -13.92 14.90 -12.52
CA ALA A 538 -15.11 15.34 -13.27
C ALA A 538 -14.84 15.56 -14.77
N GLY A 539 -13.57 15.77 -15.16
CA GLY A 539 -13.13 15.77 -16.56
C GLY A 539 -13.42 14.46 -17.29
N ALA A 540 -13.69 13.36 -16.57
CA ALA A 540 -14.14 12.10 -17.15
C ALA A 540 -15.48 12.20 -17.90
N ALA A 541 -16.24 13.29 -17.73
CA ALA A 541 -17.47 13.54 -18.49
C ALA A 541 -17.22 13.76 -20.00
N SER A 542 -15.98 14.01 -20.43
CA SER A 542 -15.62 14.20 -21.84
C SER A 542 -14.55 13.22 -22.28
N GLU A 543 -14.91 12.29 -23.16
CA GLU A 543 -13.96 11.32 -23.73
C GLU A 543 -12.81 12.01 -24.49
N LYS A 544 -13.10 13.11 -25.20
CA LYS A 544 -12.09 13.93 -25.88
C LYS A 544 -11.06 14.47 -24.89
N PHE A 545 -11.51 14.91 -23.71
CA PHE A 545 -10.62 15.41 -22.66
C PHE A 545 -9.73 14.29 -22.11
N ILE A 546 -10.30 13.13 -21.76
CA ILE A 546 -9.53 11.98 -21.26
C ILE A 546 -8.44 11.60 -22.26
N PHE A 547 -8.81 11.41 -23.53
CA PHE A 547 -7.85 11.02 -24.57
C PHE A 547 -6.74 12.05 -24.74
N THR A 548 -7.09 13.34 -24.83
CA THR A 548 -6.11 14.42 -25.02
C THR A 548 -5.18 14.55 -23.81
N TYR A 549 -5.73 14.45 -22.60
CA TYR A 549 -4.97 14.60 -21.37
C TYR A 549 -4.04 13.41 -21.12
N LEU A 550 -4.51 12.17 -21.31
CA LEU A 550 -3.66 10.98 -21.22
C LEU A 550 -2.57 10.96 -22.30
N LYS A 551 -2.91 11.29 -23.55
CA LYS A 551 -1.94 11.40 -24.66
C LYS A 551 -0.85 12.44 -24.39
N SER A 552 -1.19 13.54 -23.70
CA SER A 552 -0.22 14.60 -23.38
C SER A 552 0.88 14.15 -22.40
N GLY A 553 0.64 13.09 -21.62
CA GLY A 553 1.54 12.66 -20.55
C GLY A 553 1.54 13.59 -19.32
N ALA A 554 0.66 14.60 -19.27
CA ALA A 554 0.61 15.59 -18.20
C ALA A 554 0.01 15.07 -16.87
N THR A 555 -0.63 13.89 -16.88
CA THR A 555 -1.29 13.33 -15.69
C THR A 555 -0.35 13.13 -14.52
N LEU A 556 0.77 12.41 -14.70
CA LEU A 556 1.74 12.15 -13.62
C LEU A 556 2.50 13.40 -13.17
N PRO A 557 2.99 14.28 -14.07
CA PRO A 557 3.55 15.57 -13.67
C PRO A 557 2.60 16.42 -12.84
N THR A 558 1.30 16.41 -13.17
CA THR A 558 0.29 17.17 -12.41
C THR A 558 0.15 16.63 -10.99
N VAL A 559 0.06 15.32 -10.81
CA VAL A 559 0.01 14.68 -9.47
C VAL A 559 1.28 14.96 -8.68
N ALA A 560 2.45 14.79 -9.29
CA ALA A 560 3.74 15.09 -8.67
C ALA A 560 3.83 16.56 -8.23
N LEU A 561 3.35 17.49 -9.06
CA LEU A 561 3.32 18.92 -8.74
C LEU A 561 2.38 19.22 -7.57
N ILE A 562 1.19 18.61 -7.52
CA ILE A 562 0.26 18.80 -6.40
C ILE A 562 0.89 18.33 -5.09
N PHE A 563 1.52 17.14 -5.09
CA PHE A 563 2.23 16.65 -3.91
C PHE A 563 3.42 17.54 -3.53
N LEU A 564 4.19 18.02 -4.51
CA LEU A 564 5.29 18.96 -4.26
C LEU A 564 4.79 20.26 -3.62
N VAL A 565 3.67 20.81 -4.08
CA VAL A 565 3.06 22.02 -3.50
C VAL A 565 2.63 21.76 -2.05
N ILE A 566 1.99 20.62 -1.77
CA ILE A 566 1.62 20.25 -0.38
C ILE A 566 2.87 20.20 0.50
N LEU A 567 3.92 19.51 0.05
CA LEU A 567 5.18 19.38 0.80
C LEU A 567 5.90 20.72 1.00
N ALA A 568 5.91 21.57 -0.03
CA ALA A 568 6.53 22.89 0.05
C ALA A 568 5.83 23.77 1.09
N VAL A 569 4.48 23.76 1.11
CA VAL A 569 3.71 24.50 2.12
C VAL A 569 3.91 23.90 3.51
N ASP A 570 3.90 22.58 3.67
CA ASP A 570 4.14 21.91 4.96
C ASP A 570 5.54 22.28 5.52
N ARG A 571 6.58 22.26 4.68
CA ARG A 571 7.94 22.64 5.10
C ARG A 571 8.05 24.13 5.42
N TYR A 572 7.47 24.99 4.60
CA TYR A 572 7.48 26.44 4.80
C TYR A 572 6.79 26.84 6.11
N THR A 573 5.60 26.29 6.36
CA THR A 573 4.82 26.56 7.56
C THR A 573 5.48 26.01 8.83
N LYS A 574 6.12 24.83 8.77
CA LYS A 574 6.99 24.33 9.86
C LYS A 574 8.15 25.28 10.15
N HIS A 575 8.83 25.76 9.11
CA HIS A 575 9.96 26.68 9.26
C HIS A 575 9.54 28.01 9.91
N LEU A 576 8.41 28.59 9.47
CA LEU A 576 7.86 29.80 10.07
C LEU A 576 7.48 29.61 11.54
N SER A 577 6.87 28.47 11.88
CA SER A 577 6.53 28.12 13.25
C SER A 577 7.78 28.01 14.14
N ALA A 578 8.80 27.29 13.67
CA ALA A 578 10.06 27.15 14.39
C ALA A 578 10.75 28.52 14.60
N LYS A 579 10.73 29.40 13.59
CA LYS A 579 11.27 30.77 13.70
C LYS A 579 10.50 31.60 14.73
N THR A 580 9.18 31.52 14.73
CA THR A 580 8.31 32.25 15.66
C THR A 580 8.50 31.76 17.10
N LEU A 581 8.59 30.44 17.30
CA LEU A 581 8.84 29.85 18.62
C LEU A 581 10.21 30.27 19.17
N ARG A 582 11.26 30.25 18.32
CA ARG A 582 12.60 30.74 18.71
C ARG A 582 12.58 32.20 19.13
N ARG A 583 11.90 33.07 18.36
CA ARG A 583 11.79 34.49 18.71
C ARG A 583 11.09 34.71 20.05
N ASN A 584 9.96 34.02 20.28
CA ASN A 584 9.23 34.14 21.54
C ASN A 584 10.07 33.64 22.73
N LEU A 585 10.83 32.55 22.57
CA LEU A 585 11.72 32.04 23.61
C LEU A 585 12.85 33.03 23.94
N THR A 586 13.46 33.65 22.93
CA THR A 586 14.52 34.67 23.13
C THR A 586 13.99 35.96 23.74
N GLU A 587 12.79 36.40 23.36
CA GLU A 587 12.16 37.58 23.98
C GLU A 587 11.80 37.31 25.45
N THR A 588 11.33 36.08 25.74
CA THR A 588 11.02 35.66 27.10
C THR A 588 12.28 35.54 27.95
N SER A 589 13.38 34.96 27.43
CA SER A 589 14.65 34.89 28.16
C SER A 589 15.22 36.29 28.44
N ALA A 590 15.21 37.18 27.44
CA ALA A 590 15.65 38.57 27.60
C ALA A 590 14.74 39.40 28.54
N PHE A 591 13.47 39.03 28.69
CA PHE A 591 12.57 39.61 29.68
C PHE A 591 12.90 39.12 31.09
N TRP A 592 13.14 37.82 31.27
CA TRP A 592 13.54 37.25 32.56
C TRP A 592 14.90 37.77 33.03
N GLU A 593 15.90 37.86 32.14
CA GLU A 593 17.22 38.41 32.47
C GLU A 593 17.14 39.87 32.90
N ARG A 594 16.32 40.70 32.22
CA ARG A 594 16.08 42.09 32.63
C ARG A 594 15.38 42.17 33.99
N GLY A 595 14.37 41.33 34.25
CA GLY A 595 13.69 41.30 35.53
C GLY A 595 14.58 40.86 36.70
N LEU A 596 15.55 39.97 36.46
CA LEU A 596 16.56 39.59 37.45
C LEU A 596 17.56 40.72 37.71
N ALA A 597 18.01 41.41 36.65
CA ALA A 597 18.90 42.56 36.75
C ALA A 597 18.25 43.74 37.51
N GLU A 598 16.98 44.05 37.27
CA GLU A 598 16.24 45.10 37.98
C GLU A 598 16.04 44.80 39.47
N ARG A 599 15.97 43.52 39.86
CA ARG A 599 15.87 43.09 41.26
C ARG A 599 17.23 42.97 41.96
N GLY A 600 18.34 43.26 41.27
CA GLY A 600 19.69 43.18 41.83
C GLY A 600 20.14 41.75 42.18
N ILE A 601 19.48 40.72 41.63
CA ILE A 601 19.79 39.32 41.91
C ILE A 601 20.83 38.87 40.88
N SER A 602 22.11 39.01 41.26
CA SER A 602 23.22 38.38 40.53
C SER A 602 23.12 36.85 40.66
N GLU A 603 23.46 36.08 39.61
CA GLU A 603 23.49 34.60 39.67
C GLU A 603 24.27 34.06 40.88
N ALA A 604 25.21 34.84 41.43
CA ALA A 604 25.94 34.49 42.65
C ALA A 604 25.05 34.34 43.90
N SER A 605 23.86 34.97 43.97
CA SER A 605 22.98 34.86 45.14
C SER A 605 22.04 33.65 45.10
N LEU A 606 21.88 32.98 43.95
CA LEU A 606 21.04 31.76 43.85
C LEU A 606 21.80 30.48 44.22
N VAL A 607 23.13 30.51 44.21
CA VAL A 607 23.98 29.36 44.60
C VAL A 607 24.16 29.27 46.14
N VAL A 608 23.90 30.34 46.89
CA VAL A 608 24.10 30.38 48.36
C VAL A 608 22.87 29.88 49.15
N GLY A 609 21.77 29.51 48.48
CA GLY A 609 20.56 28.98 49.13
C GLY A 609 20.53 27.46 49.38
N LYS A 610 21.67 26.76 49.21
CA LYS A 610 21.86 25.36 49.61
C LYS A 610 23.15 25.23 50.41
N ALA A 611 23.09 25.66 51.67
CA ALA A 611 23.98 25.20 52.73
C ALA A 611 23.11 24.70 53.88
#